data_AF-A0A851HDQ0-F1
#
_entry.id   AF-A0A851HDQ0-F1
#
_cell.length_a   1.000
_cell.length_b   1.000
_cell.length_c   1.000
_cell.angle_alpha   90.00
_cell.angle_beta   90.00
_cell.angle_gamma   90.00
#
_symmetry.space_group_name_H-M   'P 1'
#
loop_
_entity.id
_entity.type
_entity.pdbx_description
1 polymer ?
#
loop_
_entity_poly.entity_id
_entity_poly.type
_entity_poly.pdbx_seq_one_letter_code
_entity_poly.pdbx_strand_id
1 'polypeptide(L)'
;MRRKILDELEEVMLLTDRFISDVFELLDEDMTSTEMARHFGHDKPWNVEKHLHAIDMIYDPSLATNFGKQVHSYAKGAARDILMFDISPGLRKHLHQVIDTEPKLSDHSPKQPLPGNGILVDPREWLDEETVPGVYVYTYPQYLITELLSDDERTLFKVGASQATSRRLEQQRRQTEVPEDIEIIRVYPSDHCFEDEVHFHNILKRAGHHQKTTRAGTEWFRTSLPMIDAIADALGLSADR
;
A
#
# COMPACT_ATOMS: atom_id res chain seq x y z
N MET A 1 -1.80 -27.03 7.16
CA MET A 1 -2.85 -27.10 6.11
C MET A 1 -2.79 -25.88 5.19
N ARG A 2 -2.80 -24.65 5.73
CA ARG A 2 -2.69 -23.40 4.93
C ARG A 2 -1.46 -23.33 4.03
N ARG A 3 -0.26 -23.72 4.53
CA ARG A 3 0.98 -23.74 3.73
C ARG A 3 0.89 -24.61 2.46
N LYS A 4 0.37 -25.84 2.56
CA LYS A 4 0.16 -26.72 1.41
C LYS A 4 -0.80 -26.16 0.35
N ILE A 5 -1.78 -25.35 0.77
CA ILE A 5 -2.72 -24.70 -0.15
C ILE A 5 -2.04 -23.55 -0.90
N LEU A 6 -1.13 -22.84 -0.23
CA LEU A 6 -0.36 -21.75 -0.84
C LEU A 6 0.71 -22.29 -1.79
N ASP A 7 1.42 -23.36 -1.40
CA ASP A 7 2.41 -24.00 -2.27
C ASP A 7 1.74 -24.52 -3.57
N GLU A 8 0.54 -25.12 -3.45
CA GLU A 8 -0.25 -25.56 -4.62
C GLU A 8 -0.76 -24.38 -5.46
N LEU A 9 -1.14 -23.26 -4.82
CA LEU A 9 -1.58 -22.04 -5.49
C LEU A 9 -0.44 -21.42 -6.32
N GLU A 10 0.79 -21.40 -5.81
CA GLU A 10 1.98 -20.93 -6.54
C GLU A 10 2.16 -21.73 -7.84
N GLU A 11 2.11 -23.06 -7.77
CA GLU A 11 2.28 -23.94 -8.92
C GLU A 11 1.22 -23.69 -10.01
N VAL A 12 -0.04 -23.54 -9.63
CA VAL A 12 -1.13 -23.36 -10.61
C VAL A 12 -1.30 -21.92 -11.10
N MET A 13 -0.85 -20.93 -10.32
CA MET A 13 -0.89 -19.52 -10.74
C MET A 13 -0.01 -19.31 -11.98
N LEU A 14 1.15 -19.95 -12.02
CA LEU A 14 2.07 -19.92 -13.17
C LEU A 14 1.51 -20.60 -14.42
N LEU A 15 0.45 -21.41 -14.29
CA LEU A 15 -0.16 -22.12 -15.41
C LEU A 15 -1.27 -21.32 -16.10
N THR A 16 -1.71 -20.19 -15.54
CA THR A 16 -2.78 -19.40 -16.17
C THR A 16 -2.22 -18.54 -17.30
N ASP A 17 -2.89 -18.49 -18.45
CA ASP A 17 -2.51 -17.65 -19.60
C ASP A 17 -3.11 -16.23 -19.44
N ARG A 18 -2.67 -15.55 -18.39
CA ARG A 18 -3.09 -14.18 -18.06
C ARG A 18 -1.90 -13.35 -17.68
N PHE A 19 -1.99 -12.05 -17.96
CA PHE A 19 -1.02 -11.07 -17.51
C PHE A 19 -0.76 -11.06 -15.99
N ILE A 20 -1.72 -11.52 -15.17
CA ILE A 20 -1.52 -11.69 -13.73
C ILE A 20 -0.48 -12.78 -13.41
N SER A 21 -0.35 -13.82 -14.24
CA SER A 21 0.69 -14.86 -14.12
C SER A 21 2.06 -14.31 -14.48
N ASP A 22 2.14 -13.54 -15.56
CA ASP A 22 3.40 -12.90 -15.98
C ASP A 22 3.91 -11.97 -14.87
N VAL A 23 3.00 -11.21 -14.27
CA VAL A 23 3.30 -10.37 -13.10
C VAL A 23 3.68 -11.20 -11.87
N PHE A 24 3.05 -12.38 -11.69
CA PHE A 24 3.36 -13.30 -10.58
C PHE A 24 4.75 -13.92 -10.72
N GLU A 25 5.17 -14.30 -11.93
CA GLU A 25 6.50 -14.86 -12.21
C GLU A 25 7.64 -13.91 -11.81
N LEU A 26 7.43 -12.60 -12.01
CA LEU A 26 8.44 -11.59 -11.66
C LEU A 26 8.48 -11.22 -10.17
N LEU A 27 7.65 -11.81 -9.31
CA LEU A 27 7.63 -11.47 -7.88
C LEU A 27 8.95 -11.76 -7.16
N ASP A 28 9.70 -12.76 -7.63
CA ASP A 28 10.96 -13.20 -7.01
C ASP A 28 12.20 -12.48 -7.57
N GLU A 29 12.03 -11.64 -8.60
CA GLU A 29 13.13 -10.98 -9.33
C GLU A 29 13.58 -9.65 -8.71
N ASP A 30 13.19 -9.35 -7.46
CA ASP A 30 13.46 -8.09 -6.74
C ASP A 30 13.08 -6.81 -7.53
N MET A 31 12.17 -6.93 -8.51
CA MET A 31 11.76 -5.83 -9.38
C MET A 31 10.69 -4.94 -8.73
N THR A 32 10.82 -3.63 -8.93
CA THR A 32 9.76 -2.67 -8.56
C THR A 32 8.60 -2.70 -9.56
N SER A 33 7.42 -2.21 -9.17
CA SER A 33 6.26 -2.09 -10.09
C SER A 33 6.55 -1.25 -11.34
N THR A 34 7.47 -0.28 -11.23
CA THR A 34 7.92 0.56 -12.35
C THR A 34 8.84 -0.21 -13.30
N GLU A 35 9.73 -1.03 -12.75
CA GLU A 35 10.61 -1.89 -13.56
C GLU A 35 9.82 -3.01 -14.23
N MET A 36 8.87 -3.63 -13.53
CA MET A 36 7.93 -4.60 -14.11
C MET A 36 7.09 -3.97 -15.23
N ALA A 37 6.53 -2.78 -15.01
CA ALA A 37 5.77 -2.09 -16.05
C ALA A 37 6.63 -1.80 -17.27
N ARG A 38 7.87 -1.33 -17.08
CA ARG A 38 8.82 -1.15 -18.18
C ARG A 38 9.16 -2.46 -18.89
N HIS A 39 9.34 -3.55 -18.13
CA HIS A 39 9.58 -4.89 -18.67
C HIS A 39 8.45 -5.34 -19.60
N PHE A 40 7.20 -5.06 -19.22
CA PHE A 40 6.02 -5.37 -20.03
C PHE A 40 5.65 -4.29 -21.07
N GLY A 41 6.49 -3.25 -21.24
CA GLY A 41 6.22 -2.18 -22.21
C GLY A 41 5.05 -1.25 -21.83
N HIS A 42 4.72 -1.15 -20.54
CA HIS A 42 3.73 -0.22 -20.02
C HIS A 42 4.38 1.08 -19.55
N ASP A 43 3.81 2.21 -19.99
CA ASP A 43 4.26 3.56 -19.59
C ASP A 43 3.98 3.90 -18.12
N LYS A 44 3.10 3.13 -17.48
CA LYS A 44 2.57 3.44 -16.14
C LYS A 44 2.62 2.21 -15.21
N PRO A 45 3.22 2.34 -14.02
CA PRO A 45 3.34 1.26 -13.02
C PRO A 45 2.01 0.68 -12.53
N TRP A 46 0.95 1.50 -12.48
CA TRP A 46 -0.36 1.10 -11.98
C TRP A 46 -0.98 -0.08 -12.75
N ASN A 47 -0.58 -0.25 -14.02
CA ASN A 47 -0.98 -1.40 -14.82
C ASN A 47 -0.51 -2.72 -14.22
N VAL A 48 0.61 -2.75 -13.51
CA VAL A 48 1.12 -3.94 -12.81
C VAL A 48 0.56 -4.00 -11.38
N GLU A 49 0.44 -2.85 -10.71
CA GLU A 49 0.00 -2.78 -9.30
C GLU A 49 -1.40 -3.35 -9.08
N LYS A 50 -2.33 -3.15 -10.03
CA LYS A 50 -3.67 -3.76 -9.98
C LYS A 50 -3.64 -5.30 -10.01
N HIS A 51 -2.64 -5.89 -10.68
CA HIS A 51 -2.44 -7.34 -10.71
C HIS A 51 -1.75 -7.84 -9.44
N LEU A 52 -0.80 -7.07 -8.90
CA LEU A 52 -0.19 -7.36 -7.59
C LEU A 52 -1.24 -7.39 -6.47
N HIS A 53 -2.13 -6.41 -6.40
CA HIS A 53 -3.23 -6.41 -5.43
C HIS A 53 -4.23 -7.55 -5.67
N ALA A 54 -4.44 -7.95 -6.93
CA ALA A 54 -5.28 -9.10 -7.24
C ALA A 54 -4.62 -10.40 -6.77
N ILE A 55 -3.30 -10.55 -6.91
CA ILE A 55 -2.53 -11.68 -6.35
C ILE A 55 -2.70 -11.69 -4.83
N ASP A 56 -2.51 -10.56 -4.14
CA ASP A 56 -2.67 -10.46 -2.69
C ASP A 56 -4.07 -10.89 -2.23
N MET A 57 -5.11 -10.46 -2.95
CA MET A 57 -6.48 -10.89 -2.69
C MET A 57 -6.70 -12.39 -2.93
N ILE A 58 -6.02 -12.99 -3.90
CA ILE A 58 -6.10 -14.44 -4.14
C ILE A 58 -5.41 -15.21 -3.02
N TYR A 59 -4.29 -14.73 -2.48
CA TYR A 59 -3.59 -15.36 -1.35
C TYR A 59 -4.35 -15.17 -0.03
N ASP A 60 -4.95 -14.00 0.16
CA ASP A 60 -5.74 -13.67 1.34
C ASP A 60 -7.07 -12.96 0.98
N PRO A 61 -8.18 -13.73 0.89
CA PRO A 61 -9.50 -13.19 0.63
C PRO A 61 -9.97 -12.15 1.67
N SER A 62 -9.40 -12.13 2.87
CA SER A 62 -9.76 -11.13 3.90
C SER A 62 -9.40 -9.71 3.49
N LEU A 63 -8.44 -9.56 2.56
CA LEU A 63 -8.04 -8.26 2.01
C LEU A 63 -9.05 -7.70 1.02
N ALA A 64 -10.05 -8.48 0.59
CA ALA A 64 -10.99 -8.05 -0.45
C ALA A 64 -11.73 -6.75 -0.12
N THR A 65 -12.09 -6.53 1.16
CA THR A 65 -12.74 -5.27 1.56
C THR A 65 -11.86 -4.04 1.38
N ASN A 66 -10.56 -4.20 1.16
CA ASN A 66 -9.61 -3.11 0.95
C ASN A 66 -9.46 -2.74 -0.53
N PHE A 67 -10.08 -3.51 -1.43
CA PHE A 67 -9.82 -3.41 -2.87
C PHE A 67 -11.05 -2.98 -3.67
N GLY A 68 -10.78 -2.32 -4.79
CA GLY A 68 -11.81 -1.82 -5.71
C GLY A 68 -12.37 -2.89 -6.63
N LYS A 69 -13.43 -2.53 -7.37
CA LYS A 69 -14.08 -3.42 -8.35
C LYS A 69 -13.10 -3.99 -9.38
N GLN A 70 -12.10 -3.22 -9.79
CA GLN A 70 -11.16 -3.63 -10.83
C GLN A 70 -10.19 -4.71 -10.35
N VAL A 71 -9.65 -4.58 -9.13
CA VAL A 71 -8.82 -5.63 -8.49
C VAL A 71 -9.63 -6.90 -8.29
N HIS A 72 -10.88 -6.80 -7.81
CA HIS A 72 -11.78 -7.96 -7.71
C HIS A 72 -11.99 -8.64 -9.06
N SER A 73 -12.18 -7.86 -10.13
CA SER A 73 -12.37 -8.42 -11.48
C SER A 73 -11.17 -9.28 -11.89
N TYR A 74 -9.95 -8.79 -11.68
CA TYR A 74 -8.73 -9.54 -12.00
C TYR A 74 -8.56 -10.77 -11.11
N ALA A 75 -8.74 -10.61 -9.79
CA ALA A 75 -8.59 -11.69 -8.83
C ALA A 75 -9.60 -12.83 -9.07
N LYS A 76 -10.88 -12.47 -9.26
CA LYS A 76 -11.94 -13.43 -9.58
C LYS A 76 -11.75 -14.05 -10.96
N GLY A 77 -11.21 -13.32 -11.92
CA GLY A 77 -10.86 -13.83 -13.24
C GLY A 77 -9.80 -14.94 -13.14
N ALA A 78 -8.69 -14.65 -12.46
CA ALA A 78 -7.62 -15.63 -12.25
C ALA A 78 -8.11 -16.84 -11.43
N ALA A 79 -8.86 -16.62 -10.35
CA ALA A 79 -9.41 -17.70 -9.54
C ALA A 79 -10.32 -18.65 -10.33
N ARG A 80 -11.13 -18.12 -11.26
CA ARG A 80 -11.99 -18.93 -12.14
C ARG A 80 -11.18 -19.77 -13.11
N ASP A 81 -10.10 -19.22 -13.65
CA ASP A 81 -9.23 -19.96 -14.57
C ASP A 81 -8.48 -21.07 -13.82
N ILE A 82 -7.98 -20.79 -12.61
CA ILE A 82 -7.32 -21.80 -11.78
C ILE A 82 -8.28 -22.96 -11.43
N LEU A 83 -9.57 -22.66 -11.20
CA LEU A 83 -10.58 -23.68 -10.90
C LEU A 83 -10.80 -24.70 -12.03
N MET A 84 -10.32 -24.42 -13.24
CA MET A 84 -10.35 -25.33 -14.40
C MET A 84 -9.28 -26.42 -14.34
N PHE A 85 -8.24 -26.26 -13.51
CA PHE A 85 -7.20 -27.27 -13.32
C PHE A 85 -7.64 -28.37 -12.32
N ASP A 86 -6.88 -29.47 -12.33
CA ASP A 86 -6.99 -30.49 -11.30
C ASP A 86 -6.28 -30.00 -10.04
N ILE A 87 -7.08 -29.57 -9.06
CA ILE A 87 -6.61 -28.94 -7.83
C ILE A 87 -7.26 -29.61 -6.61
N SER A 88 -6.58 -29.51 -5.47
CA SER A 88 -7.06 -30.08 -4.22
C SER A 88 -8.39 -29.46 -3.77
N PRO A 89 -9.21 -30.21 -3.01
CA PRO A 89 -10.43 -29.66 -2.41
C PRO A 89 -10.16 -28.45 -1.51
N GLY A 90 -8.97 -28.37 -0.90
CA GLY A 90 -8.56 -27.26 -0.05
C GLY A 90 -8.38 -25.97 -0.85
N LEU A 91 -7.63 -26.03 -1.95
CA LEU A 91 -7.43 -24.90 -2.85
C LEU A 91 -8.73 -24.50 -3.55
N ARG A 92 -9.53 -25.47 -4.00
CA ARG A 92 -10.86 -25.21 -4.58
C ARG A 92 -11.74 -24.39 -3.64
N LYS A 93 -11.82 -24.78 -2.36
CA LYS A 93 -12.57 -24.05 -1.34
C LYS A 93 -12.05 -22.61 -1.17
N HIS A 94 -10.73 -22.44 -1.11
CA HIS A 94 -10.08 -21.14 -0.98
C HIS A 94 -10.41 -20.20 -2.16
N LEU A 95 -10.33 -20.69 -3.40
CA LEU A 95 -10.66 -19.90 -4.59
C LEU A 95 -12.14 -19.51 -4.66
N HIS A 96 -13.05 -20.36 -4.18
CA HIS A 96 -14.45 -19.97 -4.03
C HIS A 96 -14.62 -18.83 -3.03
N GLN A 97 -13.85 -18.80 -1.92
CA GLN A 97 -13.87 -17.65 -1.00
C GLN A 97 -13.42 -16.36 -1.69
N VAL A 98 -12.38 -16.40 -2.54
CA VAL A 98 -11.96 -15.26 -3.37
C VAL A 98 -13.11 -14.79 -4.28
N ILE A 99 -13.82 -15.71 -4.93
CA ILE A 99 -14.93 -15.40 -5.84
C ILE A 99 -16.12 -14.76 -5.12
N ASP A 100 -16.40 -15.20 -3.90
CA ASP A 100 -17.55 -14.76 -3.10
C ASP A 100 -17.31 -13.43 -2.37
N THR A 101 -16.09 -12.89 -2.41
CA THR A 101 -15.77 -11.59 -1.82
C THR A 101 -16.46 -10.42 -2.54
N GLU A 102 -16.84 -9.37 -1.82
CA GLU A 102 -17.46 -8.17 -2.38
C GLU A 102 -16.58 -6.93 -2.14
N PRO A 103 -16.46 -6.03 -3.12
CA PRO A 103 -15.75 -4.77 -2.94
C PRO A 103 -16.48 -3.87 -1.96
N LYS A 104 -15.73 -3.11 -1.17
CA LYS A 104 -16.29 -2.13 -0.25
C LYS A 104 -17.04 -1.03 -1.01
N LEU A 105 -18.30 -0.85 -0.66
CA LEU A 105 -19.10 0.31 -1.05
C LEU A 105 -18.55 1.52 -0.27
N SER A 106 -18.16 2.58 -0.97
CA SER A 106 -17.66 3.81 -0.38
C SER A 106 -18.72 4.43 0.53
N ASP A 107 -18.49 4.38 1.85
CA ASP A 107 -19.33 5.04 2.87
C ASP A 107 -18.55 6.22 3.45
N HIS A 108 -19.06 7.44 3.27
CA HIS A 108 -18.39 8.71 3.57
C HIS A 108 -18.43 9.12 5.07
N SER A 109 -18.46 8.17 6.00
CA SER A 109 -18.55 8.48 7.43
C SER A 109 -17.16 8.70 8.06
N PRO A 110 -17.01 9.65 9.01
CA PRO A 110 -15.73 9.96 9.66
C PRO A 110 -15.27 8.79 10.56
N LYS A 111 -14.03 8.32 10.35
CA LYS A 111 -13.44 7.13 11.00
C LYS A 111 -12.75 7.46 12.33
N GLN A 112 -12.68 6.47 13.23
CA GLN A 112 -12.13 6.57 14.60
C GLN A 112 -10.63 6.92 14.66
N PRO A 113 -10.15 7.56 15.75
CA PRO A 113 -8.75 7.92 15.95
C PRO A 113 -7.82 6.70 16.11
N LEU A 114 -6.61 6.85 15.58
CA LEU A 114 -5.53 5.87 15.63
C LEU A 114 -5.07 5.57 17.07
N PRO A 115 -4.69 4.31 17.40
CA PRO A 115 -4.06 4.00 18.67
C PRO A 115 -2.64 4.60 18.75
N GLY A 116 -2.40 5.38 19.81
CA GLY A 116 -1.10 5.96 20.18
C GLY A 116 -0.88 7.37 19.67
N ASN A 117 -1.27 8.40 20.44
CA ASN A 117 -1.06 9.86 20.24
C ASN A 117 -1.05 10.43 18.79
N GLY A 118 -1.52 9.67 17.82
CA GLY A 118 -1.67 10.07 16.44
C GLY A 118 -2.87 10.98 16.37
N ILE A 119 -2.62 12.29 16.45
CA ILE A 119 -3.57 13.25 15.91
C ILE A 119 -3.72 12.87 14.45
N LEU A 120 -4.87 12.25 14.11
CA LEU A 120 -5.34 12.23 12.73
C LEU A 120 -5.63 13.68 12.43
N VAL A 121 -4.70 14.33 11.75
CA VAL A 121 -4.90 15.70 11.31
C VAL A 121 -6.01 15.66 10.27
N ASP A 122 -7.08 16.41 10.52
CA ASP A 122 -8.04 16.92 9.53
C ASP A 122 -7.33 17.17 8.19
N PRO A 123 -7.34 16.28 7.17
CA PRO A 123 -6.71 16.62 5.89
C PRO A 123 -7.23 17.95 5.32
N ARG A 124 -8.46 18.34 5.69
CA ARG A 124 -9.10 19.61 5.38
C ARG A 124 -8.49 20.81 6.10
N GLU A 125 -7.92 20.63 7.29
CA GLU A 125 -7.26 21.70 8.06
C GLU A 125 -5.98 22.18 7.35
N TRP A 126 -5.32 21.31 6.57
CA TRP A 126 -4.13 21.64 5.77
C TRP A 126 -4.43 22.00 4.30
N LEU A 127 -5.66 21.74 3.82
CA LEU A 127 -6.06 22.07 2.44
C LEU A 127 -6.34 23.57 2.27
N ASP A 128 -6.70 24.26 3.36
CA ASP A 128 -6.99 25.69 3.35
C ASP A 128 -5.73 26.57 3.54
N GLU A 129 -4.59 25.99 3.93
CA GLU A 129 -3.33 26.73 4.06
C GLU A 129 -2.52 26.74 2.75
N GLU A 130 -2.13 27.95 2.36
CA GLU A 130 -1.37 28.29 1.18
C GLU A 130 -0.13 27.37 1.07
N THR A 131 -0.08 26.55 0.01
CA THR A 131 0.97 25.58 -0.37
C THR A 131 2.30 25.65 0.40
N VAL A 132 2.33 25.11 1.62
CA VAL A 132 3.56 25.06 2.44
C VAL A 132 4.49 23.95 1.93
N PRO A 133 5.75 24.24 1.60
CA PRO A 133 6.76 23.22 1.33
C PRO A 133 7.00 22.34 2.55
N GLY A 134 7.13 21.03 2.38
CA GLY A 134 7.35 20.14 3.52
C GLY A 134 7.46 18.67 3.19
N VAL A 135 7.82 17.89 4.21
CA VAL A 135 7.77 16.42 4.22
C VAL A 135 6.41 15.99 4.73
N TYR A 136 5.67 15.22 3.94
CA TYR A 136 4.40 14.65 4.34
C TYR A 136 4.52 13.16 4.62
N VAL A 137 3.69 12.70 5.54
CA VAL A 137 3.55 11.29 5.89
C VAL A 137 2.10 10.91 5.75
N TYR A 138 1.84 9.91 4.90
CA TYR A 138 0.53 9.30 4.80
C TYR A 138 0.63 7.79 4.88
N THR A 139 -0.50 7.17 5.18
CA THR A 139 -0.68 5.73 5.01
C THR A 139 -2.01 5.48 4.32
N TYR A 140 -2.28 4.22 3.98
CA TYR A 140 -3.61 3.84 3.55
C TYR A 140 -4.39 3.23 4.72
N PRO A 141 -5.72 3.43 4.80
CA PRO A 141 -6.53 2.91 5.89
C PRO A 141 -6.34 1.41 6.15
N GLN A 142 -6.12 0.59 5.12
CA GLN A 142 -5.87 -0.84 5.30
C GLN A 142 -4.63 -1.15 6.14
N TYR A 143 -3.61 -0.29 6.14
CA TYR A 143 -2.41 -0.49 6.95
C TYR A 143 -2.63 -0.12 8.42
N LEU A 144 -3.74 0.56 8.74
CA LEU A 144 -4.10 0.98 10.09
C LEU A 144 -5.03 0.00 10.80
N ILE A 145 -5.47 -1.07 10.11
CA ILE A 145 -6.31 -2.10 10.70
C ILE A 145 -5.47 -2.87 11.73
N THR A 146 -5.92 -2.89 12.98
CA THR A 146 -5.21 -3.45 14.14
C THR A 146 -4.75 -4.90 13.95
N GLU A 147 -5.48 -5.67 13.16
CA GLU A 147 -5.18 -7.09 12.85
C GLU A 147 -3.98 -7.26 11.87
N LEU A 148 -3.57 -6.18 11.19
CA LEU A 148 -2.42 -6.11 10.29
C LEU A 148 -1.21 -5.42 10.93
N LEU A 149 -1.39 -4.77 12.08
CA LEU A 149 -0.30 -4.27 12.90
C LEU A 149 0.44 -5.45 13.53
N SER A 150 1.76 -5.44 13.46
CA SER A 150 2.56 -6.40 14.23
C SER A 150 2.50 -6.07 15.72
N ASP A 151 2.86 -7.04 16.56
CA ASP A 151 3.00 -6.86 18.01
C ASP A 151 3.92 -5.69 18.42
N ASP A 152 4.68 -5.12 17.48
CA ASP A 152 5.57 -3.96 17.65
C ASP A 152 4.95 -2.60 17.27
N GLU A 153 3.64 -2.55 17.01
CA GLU A 153 2.88 -1.34 16.63
C GLU A 153 3.38 -0.65 15.35
N ARG A 154 4.18 -1.33 14.52
CA ARG A 154 4.69 -0.77 13.26
C ARG A 154 3.75 -1.04 12.10
N THR A 155 3.61 -0.05 11.24
CA THR A 155 2.85 -0.14 9.99
C THR A 155 3.58 0.52 8.82
N LEU A 156 3.02 0.44 7.62
CA LEU A 156 3.57 1.06 6.43
C LEU A 156 3.16 2.52 6.35
N PHE A 157 4.15 3.41 6.45
CA PHE A 157 3.99 4.83 6.19
C PHE A 157 4.77 5.21 4.94
N LYS A 158 4.16 6.02 4.08
CA LYS A 158 4.87 6.70 3.00
C LYS A 158 5.39 8.02 3.52
N VAL A 159 6.67 8.29 3.32
CA VAL A 159 7.33 9.56 3.62
C VAL A 159 7.73 10.19 2.30
N GLY A 160 7.09 11.30 1.94
CA GLY A 160 7.34 12.02 0.69
C GLY A 160 7.55 13.52 0.92
N ALA A 161 8.13 14.24 -0.04
CA ALA A 161 8.23 15.71 0.02
C ALA A 161 7.52 16.42 -1.15
N SER A 162 7.16 17.68 -0.92
CA SER A 162 6.60 18.57 -1.93
C SER A 162 6.89 20.03 -1.62
N GLN A 163 7.02 20.84 -2.67
CA GLN A 163 7.01 22.31 -2.59
C GLN A 163 5.59 22.88 -2.46
N ALA A 164 4.58 22.05 -2.68
CA ALA A 164 3.17 22.40 -2.52
C ALA A 164 2.45 21.20 -1.91
N THR A 165 2.59 21.04 -0.60
CA THR A 165 2.20 19.80 0.11
C THR A 165 0.69 19.57 0.03
N SER A 166 -0.14 20.57 0.30
CA SER A 166 -1.61 20.50 0.19
C SER A 166 -2.08 20.08 -1.21
N ARG A 167 -1.59 20.74 -2.27
CA ARG A 167 -1.90 20.40 -3.67
C ARG A 167 -1.41 19.00 -4.06
N ARG A 168 -0.24 18.59 -3.58
CA ARG A 168 0.33 17.26 -3.85
C ARG A 168 -0.51 16.17 -3.18
N LEU A 169 -0.94 16.40 -1.94
CA LEU A 169 -1.81 15.50 -1.19
C LEU A 169 -3.20 15.41 -1.82
N GLU A 170 -3.75 16.53 -2.32
CA GLU A 170 -5.01 16.53 -3.08
C GLU A 170 -4.88 15.77 -4.41
N GLN A 171 -3.77 15.97 -5.14
CA GLN A 171 -3.48 15.21 -6.35
C GLN A 171 -3.32 13.73 -6.04
N GLN A 172 -2.65 13.37 -4.95
CA GLN A 172 -2.51 11.97 -4.53
C GLN A 172 -3.88 11.39 -4.17
N ARG A 173 -4.73 12.08 -3.40
CA ARG A 173 -6.13 11.66 -3.15
C ARG A 173 -6.93 11.41 -4.43
N ARG A 174 -6.75 12.26 -5.44
CA ARG A 174 -7.47 12.17 -6.73
C ARG A 174 -6.81 11.22 -7.73
N GLN A 175 -5.51 10.92 -7.60
CA GLN A 175 -4.72 10.04 -8.46
C GLN A 175 -4.56 8.63 -7.89
N THR A 176 -4.87 8.39 -6.60
CA THR A 176 -4.77 7.06 -6.03
C THR A 176 -5.90 6.19 -6.54
N GLU A 177 -5.57 5.24 -7.41
CA GLU A 177 -6.45 4.20 -7.95
C GLU A 177 -6.81 3.11 -6.89
N VAL A 178 -6.77 3.49 -5.60
CA VAL A 178 -7.27 2.74 -4.44
C VAL A 178 -8.62 3.37 -4.04
N PRO A 179 -9.68 2.59 -3.76
CA PRO A 179 -11.00 3.16 -3.42
C PRO A 179 -11.05 3.94 -2.11
N GLU A 180 -9.98 3.87 -1.32
CA GLU A 180 -9.90 4.43 0.02
C GLU A 180 -9.06 5.71 0.00
N ASP A 181 -9.57 6.78 0.62
CA ASP A 181 -8.83 8.03 0.82
C ASP A 181 -7.54 7.77 1.61
N ILE A 182 -6.43 8.37 1.19
CA ILE A 182 -5.18 8.37 1.98
C ILE A 182 -5.44 8.99 3.36
N GLU A 183 -4.86 8.38 4.39
CA GLU A 183 -4.87 8.95 5.74
C GLU A 183 -3.59 9.77 5.89
N ILE A 184 -3.74 11.09 5.93
CA ILE A 184 -2.63 12.00 6.15
C ILE A 184 -2.35 11.97 7.65
N ILE A 185 -1.12 11.64 8.00
CA ILE A 185 -0.76 11.43 9.38
C ILE A 185 0.05 12.60 9.91
N ARG A 186 1.00 13.11 9.12
CA ARG A 186 1.85 14.24 9.48
C ARG A 186 2.22 15.07 8.27
N VAL A 187 2.45 16.36 8.50
CA VAL A 187 3.18 17.24 7.58
C VAL A 187 4.20 18.02 8.41
N TYR A 188 5.45 18.00 7.97
CA TYR A 188 6.57 18.72 8.56
C TYR A 188 6.98 19.84 7.59
N PRO A 189 6.59 21.10 7.85
CA PRO A 189 7.01 22.23 7.03
C PRO A 189 8.52 22.34 6.93
N SER A 190 9.02 22.54 5.70
CA SER A 190 10.44 22.79 5.44
C SER A 190 10.65 23.38 4.05
N ASP A 191 11.39 24.48 3.98
CA ASP A 191 11.86 25.06 2.72
C ASP A 191 12.87 24.14 1.99
N HIS A 192 13.51 23.24 2.74
CA HIS A 192 14.49 22.25 2.27
C HIS A 192 13.89 20.83 2.16
N CYS A 193 12.57 20.73 1.93
CA CYS A 193 11.80 19.49 2.05
C CYS A 193 12.37 18.26 1.33
N PHE A 194 12.99 18.41 0.15
CA PHE A 194 13.59 17.28 -0.57
C PHE A 194 14.89 16.78 0.08
N GLU A 195 15.69 17.67 0.67
CA GLU A 195 16.89 17.28 1.42
C GLU A 195 16.49 16.57 2.71
N ASP A 196 15.47 17.09 3.39
CA ASP A 196 14.92 16.48 4.59
C ASP A 196 14.30 15.11 4.32
N GLU A 197 13.54 14.93 3.24
CA GLU A 197 13.05 13.61 2.80
C GLU A 197 14.18 12.59 2.67
N VAL A 198 15.28 12.99 2.02
CA VAL A 198 16.46 12.14 1.89
C VAL A 198 17.05 11.80 3.27
N HIS A 199 17.07 12.74 4.21
CA HIS A 199 17.50 12.47 5.59
C HIS A 199 16.57 11.48 6.31
N PHE A 200 15.25 11.67 6.22
CA PHE A 200 14.27 10.72 6.75
C PHE A 200 14.50 9.31 6.21
N HIS A 201 14.59 9.17 4.88
CA HIS A 201 14.80 7.88 4.23
C HIS A 201 16.11 7.24 4.67
N ASN A 202 17.19 8.02 4.75
CA ASN A 202 18.50 7.51 5.16
C ASN A 202 18.52 7.04 6.61
N ILE A 203 17.91 7.78 7.53
CA ILE A 203 17.84 7.42 8.95
C ILE A 203 16.98 6.16 9.12
N LEU A 204 15.79 6.11 8.52
CA LEU A 204 14.91 4.94 8.57
C LEU A 204 15.59 3.69 8.01
N LYS A 205 16.28 3.80 6.87
CA LYS A 205 17.06 2.70 6.27
C LYS A 205 18.18 2.22 7.21
N ARG A 206 18.96 3.15 7.77
CA ARG A 206 20.09 2.82 8.66
C ARG A 206 19.63 2.24 9.99
N ALA A 207 18.48 2.65 10.50
CA ALA A 207 17.88 2.13 11.71
C ALA A 207 17.17 0.77 11.51
N GLY A 208 17.24 0.19 10.31
CA GLY A 208 16.65 -1.12 10.03
C GLY A 208 15.13 -1.09 9.88
N HIS A 209 14.53 0.09 9.72
CA HIS A 209 13.14 0.24 9.30
C HIS A 209 13.08 -0.03 7.80
N HIS A 210 13.34 -1.28 7.45
CA HIS A 210 13.46 -1.73 6.08
C HIS A 210 12.13 -1.57 5.34
N GLN A 211 12.29 -1.40 4.03
CA GLN A 211 11.27 -1.62 3.03
C GLN A 211 10.90 -3.09 3.10
N LYS A 212 9.87 -3.46 3.88
CA LYS A 212 9.46 -4.86 3.99
C LYS A 212 8.57 -5.30 2.82
N THR A 213 8.32 -4.40 1.86
CA THR A 213 7.52 -4.67 0.67
C THR A 213 8.25 -4.13 -0.55
N THR A 214 8.67 -5.02 -1.45
CA THR A 214 9.20 -4.71 -2.80
C THR A 214 8.17 -3.97 -3.70
N ARG A 215 6.96 -3.73 -3.17
CA ARG A 215 5.74 -3.30 -3.87
C ARG A 215 5.32 -1.86 -3.59
N ALA A 216 5.91 -1.21 -2.59
CA ALA A 216 5.60 0.16 -2.24
C ALA A 216 6.86 0.97 -2.54
N GLY A 217 6.78 1.96 -3.46
CA GLY A 217 7.94 2.69 -3.96
C GLY A 217 8.90 3.17 -2.85
N THR A 218 10.12 3.60 -3.21
CA THR A 218 11.26 3.82 -2.27
C THR A 218 10.99 4.69 -1.03
N GLU A 219 9.88 5.40 -1.04
CA GLU A 219 9.32 6.27 -0.01
C GLU A 219 8.48 5.55 1.08
N TRP A 220 8.28 4.22 1.02
CA TRP A 220 7.48 3.49 2.01
C TRP A 220 8.33 2.73 3.04
N PHE A 221 7.98 2.88 4.32
CA PHE A 221 8.74 2.34 5.45
C PHE A 221 7.82 1.63 6.45
N ARG A 222 8.21 0.44 6.90
CA ARG A 222 7.56 -0.23 8.04
C ARG A 222 8.08 0.37 9.34
N THR A 223 7.36 1.33 9.90
CA THR A 223 7.79 2.12 11.06
C THR A 223 6.62 2.53 11.94
N SER A 224 6.88 3.30 12.99
CA SER A 224 5.87 3.88 13.88
C SER A 224 5.94 5.41 13.82
N LEU A 225 4.83 6.08 14.15
CA LEU A 225 4.79 7.55 14.20
C LEU A 225 5.79 8.14 15.20
N PRO A 226 5.98 7.60 16.42
CA PRO A 226 7.00 8.10 17.32
C PRO A 226 8.42 8.10 16.72
N MET A 227 8.74 7.13 15.86
CA MET A 227 10.04 7.10 15.18
C MET A 227 10.14 8.20 14.12
N ILE A 228 9.06 8.46 13.37
CA ILE A 228 9.02 9.54 12.37
C ILE A 228 9.12 10.90 13.08
N ASP A 229 8.38 11.11 14.15
CA ASP A 229 8.42 12.35 14.96
C ASP A 229 9.82 12.56 15.56
N ALA A 230 10.46 11.51 16.07
CA ALA A 230 11.84 11.60 16.59
C ALA A 230 12.87 11.98 15.52
N ILE A 231 12.67 11.56 14.26
CA ILE A 231 13.53 11.99 13.14
C ILE A 231 13.28 13.47 12.83
N ALA A 232 12.03 13.90 12.78
CA ALA A 232 11.66 15.29 12.55
C ALA A 232 12.33 16.19 13.59
N ASP A 233 12.20 15.85 14.87
CA ASP A 233 12.80 16.59 15.99
C ASP A 233 14.34 16.67 15.86
N ALA A 234 14.99 15.58 15.45
CA ALA A 234 16.44 15.55 15.24
C ALA A 234 16.89 16.43 14.06
N LEU A 235 16.02 16.66 13.08
CA LEU A 235 16.24 17.57 11.96
C LEU A 235 15.79 19.02 12.26
N GLY A 236 15.22 19.28 13.45
CA GLY A 236 14.70 20.59 13.83
C GLY A 236 13.35 20.92 13.18
N LEU A 237 12.62 19.91 12.72
CA LEU A 237 11.29 20.03 12.12
C LEU A 237 10.23 19.70 13.16
N SER A 238 9.11 20.42 13.13
CA SER A 238 7.93 20.12 13.96
C SER A 238 6.73 19.86 13.08
N ALA A 239 5.96 18.82 13.39
CA ALA A 239 4.64 18.68 12.80
C ALA A 239 3.80 19.86 13.30
N ASP A 240 3.34 20.71 12.38
CA ASP A 240 2.36 21.71 12.77
C ASP A 240 1.06 20.99 13.15
N ARG A 241 0.45 21.53 14.21
CA ARG A 241 -0.52 20.92 15.14
C ARG A 241 -1.63 20.08 14.52
#